data_AF-A0A5R2N1C1-F1
#
_entry.id   AF-A0A5R2N1C1-F1
#
_cell.length_a   1.000
_cell.length_b   1.000
_cell.length_c   1.000
_cell.angle_alpha   90.00
_cell.angle_beta   90.00
_cell.angle_gamma   90.00
#
_symmetry.space_group_name_H-M   'P 1'
#
loop_
_entity.id
_entity.type
_entity.pdbx_description
1 polymer ?
#
loop_
_entity_poly.entity_id
_entity_poly.type
_entity_poly.pdbx_seq_one_letter_code
_entity_poly.pdbx_strand_id
1 'polypeptide(L)'
;VASLIGTVAETRGLMLVTTGQISRPVLESELDGDDYLKASLSAHHYREFRRLKRRLGDLGKLEHVVARGPEEIRHAIEHFLTLEASGWKGRERTAMAIDRFRAAFAREAVHRLAEQDMCRIHSLTLDGRTIACLIVFVEAGVAYT
;
A
#
# COMPACT_ATOMS: atom_id res chain seq x y z
N VAL A 1 -6.71 20.88 5.89
CA VAL A 1 -6.91 21.03 7.37
C VAL A 1 -5.90 22.00 7.98
N ALA A 2 -4.58 21.82 7.77
CA ALA A 2 -3.57 22.72 8.34
C ALA A 2 -3.68 24.19 7.91
N SER A 3 -4.00 24.48 6.63
CA SER A 3 -4.16 25.87 6.16
C SER A 3 -5.33 26.58 6.84
N LEU A 4 -6.45 25.88 7.04
CA LEU A 4 -7.66 26.44 7.64
C LEU A 4 -7.44 26.80 9.13
N ILE A 5 -6.69 25.96 9.87
CA ILE A 5 -6.29 26.26 11.24
C ILE A 5 -5.36 27.48 11.28
N GLY A 6 -4.43 27.59 10.33
CA GLY A 6 -3.56 28.77 10.18
C GLY A 6 -4.36 30.06 9.98
N THR A 7 -5.26 30.08 9.01
CA THR A 7 -6.10 31.25 8.72
C THR A 7 -6.94 31.68 9.91
N VAL A 8 -7.51 30.73 10.66
CA VAL A 8 -8.33 31.05 11.85
C VAL A 8 -7.47 31.61 13.00
N ALA A 9 -6.28 31.05 13.23
CA ALA A 9 -5.37 31.55 14.26
C ALA A 9 -4.94 33.00 13.97
N GLU A 10 -4.56 33.29 12.73
CA GLU A 10 -4.20 34.64 12.28
C GLU A 10 -5.35 35.64 12.46
N THR A 11 -6.55 35.29 11.99
CA THR A 11 -7.74 36.17 12.10
C THR A 11 -8.09 36.51 13.55
N ARG A 12 -7.72 35.65 14.49
CA ARG A 12 -7.99 35.82 15.93
C ARG A 12 -6.80 36.33 16.73
N GLY A 13 -5.67 36.65 16.09
CA GLY A 13 -4.44 37.09 16.77
C GLY A 13 -3.86 36.03 17.71
N LEU A 14 -4.10 34.75 17.43
CA LEU A 14 -3.59 33.63 18.23
C LEU A 14 -2.22 33.18 17.71
N MET A 15 -1.31 32.86 18.64
CA MET A 15 -0.01 32.29 18.29
C MET A 15 -0.18 30.86 17.80
N LEU A 16 0.33 30.58 16.60
CA LEU A 16 0.43 29.23 16.04
C LEU A 16 1.88 28.75 16.07
N VAL A 17 2.11 27.56 16.62
CA VAL A 17 3.43 26.91 16.61
C VAL A 17 3.30 25.58 15.91
N THR A 18 4.12 25.35 14.87
CA THR A 18 4.17 24.07 14.15
C THR A 18 5.26 23.19 14.76
N THR A 19 4.92 21.97 15.16
CA THR A 19 5.87 20.97 15.67
C THR A 19 5.66 19.63 14.97
N GLY A 20 6.69 18.78 14.91
CA GLY A 20 6.55 17.42 14.37
C GLY A 20 6.19 17.36 12.89
N GLN A 21 6.65 18.33 12.08
CA GLN A 21 6.41 18.30 10.63
C GLN A 21 7.13 17.11 9.99
N ILE A 22 6.39 16.29 9.26
CA ILE A 22 6.90 15.11 8.54
C ILE A 22 6.52 15.28 7.08
N SER A 23 7.50 15.09 6.18
CA SER A 23 7.24 14.97 4.74
C SER A 23 7.08 13.51 4.37
N ARG A 24 6.09 13.19 3.54
CA ARG A 24 5.92 11.85 2.96
C ARG A 24 6.06 11.94 1.45
N PRO A 25 6.68 10.95 0.80
CA PRO A 25 6.66 10.89 -0.66
C PRO A 25 5.21 10.70 -1.13
N VAL A 26 4.81 11.51 -2.10
CA VAL A 26 3.51 11.43 -2.76
C VAL A 26 3.77 11.32 -4.25
N LEU A 27 3.03 10.43 -4.91
CA LEU A 27 2.97 10.36 -6.35
C LEU A 27 1.72 11.12 -6.78
N GLU A 28 1.92 12.25 -7.46
CA GLU A 28 0.86 13.06 -8.04
C GLU A 28 1.16 13.24 -9.52
N SER A 29 0.27 12.76 -10.39
CA SER A 29 0.41 12.87 -11.83
C SER A 29 -0.93 12.81 -12.53
N GLU A 30 -1.08 13.61 -13.59
CA GLU A 30 -2.22 13.54 -14.52
C GLU A 30 -2.03 12.47 -15.61
N LEU A 31 -0.82 11.87 -15.70
CA LEU A 31 -0.54 10.81 -16.65
C LEU A 31 -1.17 9.49 -16.19
N ASP A 32 -1.51 8.63 -17.15
CA ASP A 32 -1.82 7.23 -16.83
C ASP A 32 -0.59 6.50 -16.25
N GLY A 33 -0.82 5.33 -15.65
CA GLY A 33 0.26 4.61 -14.98
C GLY A 33 1.40 4.17 -15.89
N ASP A 34 1.12 3.77 -17.12
CA ASP A 34 2.15 3.26 -18.04
C ASP A 34 3.01 4.41 -18.57
N ASP A 35 2.38 5.53 -18.89
CA ASP A 35 3.04 6.74 -19.39
C ASP A 35 3.79 7.45 -18.26
N TYR A 36 3.24 7.49 -17.05
CA TYR A 36 3.97 7.95 -15.87
C TYR A 36 5.25 7.13 -15.63
N LEU A 37 5.17 5.80 -15.69
CA LEU A 37 6.33 4.94 -15.49
C LEU A 37 7.38 5.10 -16.60
N LYS A 38 6.96 5.25 -17.86
CA LYS A 38 7.89 5.53 -18.98
C LYS A 38 8.59 6.88 -18.83
N ALA A 39 7.87 7.90 -18.36
CA ALA A 39 8.41 9.25 -18.18
C ALA A 39 9.33 9.35 -16.95
N SER A 40 9.00 8.63 -15.87
CA SER A 40 9.69 8.73 -14.57
C SER A 40 10.89 7.79 -14.44
N LEU A 41 10.89 6.66 -15.14
CA LEU A 41 11.98 5.67 -15.08
C LEU A 41 12.93 5.81 -16.27
N SER A 42 14.20 5.46 -16.06
CA SER A 42 15.11 5.29 -17.18
C SER A 42 14.62 4.17 -18.12
N ALA A 43 14.87 4.32 -19.43
CA ALA A 43 14.53 3.30 -20.42
C ALA A 43 15.17 1.94 -20.13
N HIS A 44 16.28 1.91 -19.39
CA HIS A 44 16.87 0.67 -18.86
C HIS A 44 15.97 0.04 -17.79
N HIS A 45 15.66 0.77 -16.70
CA HIS A 45 14.83 0.23 -15.61
C HIS A 45 13.44 -0.19 -16.08
N TYR A 46 12.82 0.60 -16.95
CA TYR A 46 11.51 0.27 -17.51
C TYR A 46 11.50 -1.08 -18.26
N ARG A 47 12.52 -1.32 -19.10
CA ARG A 47 12.67 -2.59 -19.82
C ARG A 47 13.03 -3.74 -18.87
N GLU A 48 13.85 -3.48 -17.87
CA GLU A 48 14.25 -4.47 -16.88
C GLU A 48 13.07 -4.99 -16.05
N PHE A 49 12.17 -4.12 -15.59
CA PHE A 49 10.95 -4.58 -14.89
C PHE A 49 10.09 -5.50 -15.75
N ARG A 50 9.91 -5.16 -17.04
CA ARG A 50 9.18 -6.02 -17.99
C ARG A 50 9.90 -7.36 -18.21
N ARG A 51 11.24 -7.35 -18.26
CA ARG A 51 12.05 -8.57 -18.36
C ARG A 51 11.90 -9.45 -17.12
N LEU A 52 11.98 -8.87 -15.93
CA LEU A 52 11.82 -9.58 -14.66
C LEU A 52 10.42 -10.19 -14.52
N LYS A 53 9.37 -9.46 -14.88
CA LYS A 53 7.99 -9.98 -14.89
C LYS A 53 7.87 -11.20 -15.82
N ARG A 54 8.44 -11.15 -17.03
CA ARG A 54 8.47 -12.30 -17.96
C ARG A 54 9.21 -13.49 -17.38
N ARG A 55 10.45 -13.29 -16.89
CA ARG A 55 11.23 -14.37 -16.28
C ARG A 55 10.55 -15.04 -15.10
N LEU A 56 9.80 -14.26 -14.32
CA LEU A 56 9.02 -14.80 -13.21
C LEU A 56 7.83 -15.63 -13.72
N GLY A 57 7.20 -15.22 -14.82
CA GLY A 57 6.17 -16.00 -15.52
C GLY A 57 6.70 -17.25 -16.24
N ASP A 58 7.99 -17.30 -16.58
CA ASP A 58 8.62 -18.51 -17.14
C ASP A 58 8.71 -19.64 -16.09
N LEU A 59 8.62 -19.32 -14.80
CA LEU A 59 8.67 -20.30 -13.71
C LEU A 59 7.31 -20.97 -13.43
N GLY A 60 6.20 -20.39 -13.90
CA GLY A 60 4.85 -20.84 -13.59
C GLY A 60 3.78 -19.78 -13.86
N LYS A 61 2.54 -20.05 -13.45
CA LYS A 61 1.40 -19.15 -13.67
C LYS A 61 1.49 -17.92 -12.76
N LEU A 62 2.02 -16.82 -13.31
CA LEU A 62 2.13 -15.53 -12.62
C LEU A 62 0.84 -14.72 -12.78
N GLU A 63 0.15 -14.42 -11.68
CA GLU A 63 -1.09 -13.65 -11.67
C GLU A 63 -1.01 -12.44 -10.73
N HIS A 64 -1.64 -11.34 -11.13
CA HIS A 64 -1.89 -10.19 -10.26
C HIS A 64 -3.35 -10.20 -9.88
N VAL A 65 -3.62 -10.29 -8.58
CA VAL A 65 -4.98 -10.38 -8.02
C VAL A 65 -5.19 -9.20 -7.09
N VAL A 66 -6.39 -8.62 -7.10
CA VAL A 66 -6.77 -7.52 -6.23
C VAL A 66 -8.01 -7.93 -5.44
N ALA A 67 -7.86 -8.12 -4.14
CA ALA A 67 -8.99 -8.30 -3.24
C ALA A 67 -9.65 -6.95 -2.96
N ARG A 68 -10.97 -6.89 -3.11
CA ARG A 68 -11.78 -5.67 -2.91
C ARG A 68 -12.95 -5.91 -1.97
N GLY A 69 -13.58 -7.08 -2.08
CA GLY A 69 -14.71 -7.43 -1.23
C GLY A 69 -14.30 -7.87 0.19
N PRO A 70 -15.19 -7.75 1.19
CA PRO A 70 -14.89 -8.17 2.57
C PRO A 70 -14.38 -9.62 2.67
N GLU A 71 -15.01 -10.56 1.94
CA GLU A 71 -14.59 -11.97 1.94
C GLU A 71 -13.22 -12.18 1.29
N GLU A 72 -12.95 -11.52 0.17
CA GLU A 72 -11.64 -11.61 -0.49
C GLU A 72 -10.54 -11.03 0.40
N ILE A 73 -10.83 -9.89 1.06
CA ILE A 73 -9.90 -9.21 1.96
C ILE A 73 -9.62 -10.05 3.19
N ARG A 74 -10.63 -10.73 3.75
CA ARG A 74 -10.47 -11.67 4.87
C ARG A 74 -9.47 -12.77 4.55
N HIS A 75 -9.41 -13.27 3.33
CA HIS A 75 -8.41 -14.24 2.90
C HIS A 75 -7.05 -13.60 2.58
N ALA A 76 -7.06 -12.48 1.85
CA ALA A 76 -5.84 -11.82 1.41
C ALA A 76 -4.99 -11.23 2.55
N ILE A 77 -5.62 -10.79 3.65
CA ILE A 77 -4.89 -10.30 4.83
C ILE A 77 -4.07 -11.39 5.51
N GLU A 78 -4.55 -12.63 5.55
CA GLU A 78 -3.78 -13.74 6.12
C GLU A 78 -2.55 -14.07 5.27
N HIS A 79 -2.67 -14.03 3.94
CA HIS A 79 -1.53 -14.16 3.04
C HIS A 79 -0.52 -13.02 3.26
N PHE A 80 -0.99 -11.78 3.43
CA PHE A 80 -0.13 -10.64 3.74
C PHE A 80 0.64 -10.84 5.05
N LEU A 81 -0.05 -11.16 6.15
CA LEU A 81 0.57 -11.35 7.47
C LEU A 81 1.58 -12.51 7.45
N THR A 82 1.26 -13.59 6.74
CA THR A 82 2.16 -14.75 6.57
C THR A 82 3.43 -14.36 5.79
N LEU A 83 3.28 -13.59 4.71
CA LEU A 83 4.40 -13.10 3.92
C LEU A 83 5.26 -12.09 4.69
N GLU A 84 4.63 -11.20 5.46
CA GLU A 84 5.32 -10.21 6.30
C GLU A 84 6.16 -10.88 7.38
N ALA A 85 5.60 -11.90 8.05
CA ALA A 85 6.29 -12.67 9.08
C ALA A 85 7.48 -13.47 8.55
N SER A 86 7.40 -13.98 7.32
CA SER A 86 8.49 -14.73 6.67
C SER A 86 9.52 -13.83 5.96
N GLY A 87 9.19 -12.55 5.75
CA GLY A 87 10.02 -11.57 5.07
C GLY A 87 11.09 -10.91 5.93
N TRP A 88 11.74 -9.88 5.37
CA TRP A 88 12.81 -9.12 6.04
C TRP A 88 12.37 -8.45 7.35
N LYS A 89 11.10 -8.03 7.45
CA LYS A 89 10.50 -7.48 8.68
C LYS A 89 10.31 -8.50 9.80
N GLY A 90 10.17 -9.79 9.45
CA GLY A 90 10.22 -10.89 10.41
C GLY A 90 11.60 -11.06 11.04
N ARG A 91 12.65 -10.87 10.24
CA ARG A 91 14.06 -10.91 10.70
C ARG A 91 14.42 -9.72 11.60
N GLU A 92 13.79 -8.56 11.39
CA GLU A 92 13.97 -7.36 12.21
C GLU A 92 12.99 -7.25 13.39
N ARG A 93 12.10 -8.23 13.58
CA ARG A 93 11.05 -8.25 14.61
C ARG A 93 10.02 -7.11 14.54
N THR A 94 9.89 -6.44 13.39
CA THR A 94 9.00 -5.29 13.19
C THR A 94 7.71 -5.64 12.43
N ALA A 95 7.58 -6.88 11.95
CA ALA A 95 6.38 -7.35 11.27
C ALA A 95 5.13 -7.19 12.17
N MET A 96 4.04 -6.65 11.62
CA MET A 96 2.76 -6.52 12.31
C MET A 96 2.25 -7.89 12.83
N ALA A 97 2.59 -8.97 12.12
CA ALA A 97 2.26 -10.34 12.51
C ALA A 97 2.95 -10.84 13.80
N ILE A 98 4.04 -10.21 14.26
CA ILE A 98 4.79 -10.66 15.45
C ILE A 98 4.07 -10.26 16.76
N ASP A 99 3.29 -9.19 16.72
CA ASP A 99 2.46 -8.76 17.84
C ASP A 99 1.00 -9.13 17.56
N ARG A 100 0.46 -10.06 18.36
CA ARG A 100 -0.93 -10.52 18.24
C ARG A 100 -1.95 -9.37 18.25
N PHE A 101 -1.67 -8.29 18.97
CA PHE A 101 -2.57 -7.14 19.05
C PHE A 101 -2.51 -6.30 17.77
N ARG A 102 -1.32 -6.15 17.17
CA ARG A 102 -1.17 -5.47 15.87
C ARG A 102 -1.80 -6.27 14.74
N ALA A 103 -1.67 -7.59 14.75
CA ALA A 103 -2.32 -8.46 13.77
C ALA A 103 -3.84 -8.41 13.89
N ALA A 104 -4.39 -8.44 15.12
CA ALA A 104 -5.83 -8.29 15.35
C ALA A 104 -6.34 -6.91 14.90
N PHE A 105 -5.61 -5.84 15.24
CA PHE A 105 -5.92 -4.49 14.79
C PHE A 105 -5.91 -4.38 13.26
N ALA A 106 -4.89 -4.93 12.60
CA ALA A 106 -4.78 -4.91 11.14
C ALA A 106 -5.98 -5.61 10.48
N ARG A 107 -6.35 -6.81 10.96
CA ARG A 107 -7.52 -7.54 10.46
C ARG A 107 -8.81 -6.73 10.59
N GLU A 108 -9.07 -6.17 11.78
CA GLU A 108 -10.27 -5.38 12.01
C GLU A 108 -10.29 -4.13 11.13
N ALA A 109 -9.16 -3.41 11.04
CA ALA A 109 -9.05 -2.21 10.23
C ALA A 109 -9.30 -2.49 8.75
N VAL A 110 -8.65 -3.51 8.15
CA VAL A 110 -8.86 -3.82 6.73
C VAL A 110 -10.28 -4.33 6.47
N HIS A 111 -10.87 -5.07 7.40
CA HIS A 111 -12.25 -5.56 7.27
C HIS A 111 -13.25 -4.39 7.27
N ARG A 112 -13.15 -3.48 8.23
CA ARG A 112 -14.03 -2.30 8.31
C ARG A 112 -13.89 -1.38 7.10
N LEU A 113 -12.67 -1.17 6.63
CA LEU A 113 -12.42 -0.36 5.43
C LEU A 113 -12.90 -1.09 4.15
N ALA A 114 -12.86 -2.42 4.11
CA ALA A 114 -13.43 -3.21 3.02
C ALA A 114 -14.96 -3.07 2.92
N GLU A 115 -15.66 -3.04 4.06
CA GLU A 115 -17.13 -2.81 4.10
C GLU A 115 -17.52 -1.47 3.45
N GLN A 116 -16.61 -0.49 3.45
CA GLN A 116 -16.79 0.83 2.85
C GLN A 116 -16.14 0.97 1.46
N ASP A 117 -15.66 -0.13 0.88
CA ASP A 117 -14.92 -0.15 -0.38
C ASP A 117 -13.61 0.69 -0.38
N MET A 118 -13.04 0.94 0.81
CA MET A 118 -11.85 1.76 1.04
C MET A 118 -10.55 0.96 1.19
N CYS A 119 -10.58 -0.36 1.01
CA CYS A 119 -9.42 -1.22 1.14
C CYS A 119 -9.21 -2.09 -0.09
N ARG A 120 -7.95 -2.22 -0.53
CA ARG A 120 -7.51 -3.17 -1.56
C ARG A 120 -6.31 -3.94 -1.06
N ILE A 121 -6.27 -5.24 -1.33
CA ILE A 121 -5.05 -6.03 -1.12
C ILE A 121 -4.58 -6.56 -2.47
N HIS A 122 -3.49 -5.98 -2.97
CA HIS A 122 -2.84 -6.40 -4.20
C HIS A 122 -1.91 -7.57 -3.90
N SER A 123 -2.07 -8.67 -4.62
CA SER A 123 -1.25 -9.88 -4.50
C SER A 123 -0.63 -10.23 -5.84
N LEU A 124 0.66 -10.56 -5.84
CA LEU A 124 1.31 -11.25 -6.95
C LEU A 124 1.43 -12.72 -6.57
N THR A 125 0.85 -13.62 -7.36
CA THR A 125 0.85 -15.06 -7.12
C THR A 125 1.61 -15.80 -8.21
N LEU A 126 2.31 -16.87 -7.84
CA LEU A 126 2.97 -17.80 -8.75
C LEU A 126 2.43 -19.20 -8.45
N ASP A 127 1.76 -19.81 -9.42
CA ASP A 127 1.05 -21.10 -9.27
C ASP A 127 0.12 -21.11 -8.05
N GLY A 128 -0.61 -20.01 -7.86
CA GLY A 128 -1.54 -19.82 -6.73
C GLY A 128 -0.88 -19.45 -5.40
N ARG A 129 0.45 -19.46 -5.29
CA ARG A 129 1.18 -19.04 -4.08
C ARG A 129 1.46 -17.54 -4.10
N THR A 130 1.01 -16.80 -3.09
CA THR A 130 1.34 -15.38 -2.92
C THR A 130 2.84 -15.19 -2.64
N ILE A 131 3.52 -14.42 -3.52
CA ILE A 131 4.95 -14.14 -3.45
C ILE A 131 5.25 -12.65 -3.16
N ALA A 132 4.31 -11.76 -3.43
CA ALA A 132 4.35 -10.35 -3.04
C ALA A 132 2.93 -9.88 -2.70
N CYS A 133 2.82 -8.97 -1.73
CA CYS A 133 1.53 -8.43 -1.31
C CYS A 133 1.67 -6.97 -0.84
N LEU A 134 0.64 -6.16 -1.08
CA LEU A 134 0.54 -4.76 -0.67
C LEU A 134 -0.90 -4.43 -0.29
N ILE A 135 -1.08 -3.82 0.88
CA ILE A 135 -2.37 -3.25 1.31
C ILE A 135 -2.40 -1.80 0.83
N VAL A 136 -3.52 -1.40 0.23
CA VAL A 136 -3.75 -0.04 -0.25
C VAL A 136 -5.08 0.44 0.30
N PHE A 137 -5.08 1.57 1.00
CA PHE A 137 -6.31 2.25 1.40
C PHE A 137 -6.66 3.31 0.39
N VAL A 138 -7.95 3.43 0.05
CA VAL A 138 -8.44 4.39 -0.94
C VAL A 138 -9.50 5.26 -0.31
N GLU A 139 -9.27 6.56 -0.28
CA GLU A 139 -10.20 7.55 0.25
C GLU A 139 -10.18 8.81 -0.62
N ALA A 140 -11.36 9.29 -1.03
CA ALA A 140 -11.53 10.52 -1.82
C ALA A 140 -10.61 10.60 -3.06
N GLY A 141 -10.37 9.46 -3.74
CA GLY A 141 -9.51 9.38 -4.93
C GLY A 141 -8.01 9.30 -4.63
N VAL A 142 -7.60 9.27 -3.37
CA VAL A 142 -6.20 9.13 -2.93
C VAL A 142 -5.94 7.71 -2.45
N ALA A 143 -4.82 7.14 -2.87
CA ALA A 143 -4.35 5.82 -2.45
C ALA A 143 -3.19 5.94 -1.44
N TYR A 144 -3.27 5.19 -0.34
CA TYR A 144 -2.29 5.17 0.74
C TYR A 144 -1.69 3.77 0.87
N THR A 145 -0.37 3.70 0.98
CA THR A 145 0.42 2.47 1.17
C THR A 145 1.29 2.55 2.42
#